data_AF-A0A221VWT5-F1
#
_entry.id   AF-A0A221VWT5-F1
#
_cell.length_a   1.000
_cell.length_b   1.000
_cell.length_c   1.000
_cell.angle_alpha   90.00
_cell.angle_beta   90.00
_cell.angle_gamma   90.00
#
_symmetry.space_group_name_H-M   'P 1'
#
loop_
_entity.id
_entity.type
_entity.pdbx_description
1 polymer ?
#
loop_
_entity_poly.entity_id
_entity_poly.type
_entity_poly.pdbx_seq_one_letter_code
_entity_poly.pdbx_strand_id
1 'polypeptide(L)'
;MSGTFELDPERLPQAIADLEEAKSRVMDIAQEARELGMEAPNQGSDGVSSNAGMQIARVAGGPDGALFNANEAYLEALEATIENFKAMLADYHNIEDANQLGLRDIEASEFNESETPSERREREFYENNPHLPPSSRS
;
A
#
# COMPACT_ATOMS: atom_id res chain seq x y z
N MET A 1 -1.35 3.95 -20.58
CA MET A 1 -1.42 2.51 -20.32
C MET A 1 -1.49 2.34 -18.81
N SER A 2 -2.68 2.17 -18.25
CA SER A 2 -2.87 1.92 -16.81
C SER A 2 -2.85 0.40 -16.59
N GLY A 3 -1.69 -0.13 -16.23
CA GLY A 3 -1.61 -1.50 -15.73
C GLY A 3 -2.24 -1.51 -14.34
N THR A 4 -3.43 -2.08 -14.20
CA THR A 4 -4.02 -2.33 -12.90
C THR A 4 -3.22 -3.46 -12.27
N PHE A 5 -2.27 -3.14 -11.39
CA PHE A 5 -1.61 -4.13 -10.58
C PHE A 5 -2.57 -4.55 -9.47
N GLU A 6 -3.09 -5.78 -9.57
CA GLU A 6 -3.83 -6.44 -8.51
C GLU A 6 -2.78 -6.91 -7.48
N LEU A 7 -2.35 -5.99 -6.62
CA LEU A 7 -1.36 -6.29 -5.59
C LEU A 7 -2.09 -6.85 -4.37
N ASP A 8 -1.70 -8.06 -3.97
CA ASP A 8 -2.16 -8.71 -2.74
C ASP A 8 -1.87 -7.79 -1.53
N PRO A 9 -2.88 -7.37 -0.75
CA PRO A 9 -2.73 -6.43 0.36
C PRO A 9 -1.71 -6.88 1.40
N GLU A 10 -1.56 -8.19 1.60
CA GLU A 10 -0.58 -8.73 2.54
C GLU A 10 0.87 -8.50 2.09
N ARG A 11 1.07 -8.25 0.79
CA ARG A 11 2.39 -7.96 0.19
C ARG A 11 2.70 -6.48 0.07
N LEU A 12 1.70 -5.60 0.24
CA LEU A 12 1.88 -4.14 0.19
C LEU A 12 2.95 -3.63 1.19
N PRO A 13 2.99 -4.08 2.46
CA PRO A 13 4.00 -3.61 3.40
C PRO A 13 5.43 -3.92 2.95
N GLN A 14 5.67 -5.14 2.44
CA GLN A 14 6.99 -5.53 1.92
C GLN A 14 7.34 -4.74 0.65
N ALA A 15 6.38 -4.56 -0.25
CA ALA A 15 6.60 -3.78 -1.47
C ALA A 15 6.95 -2.30 -1.16
N ILE A 16 6.32 -1.71 -0.14
CA ILE A 16 6.68 -0.37 0.34
C ILE A 16 8.11 -0.36 0.89
N ALA A 17 8.48 -1.35 1.71
CA ALA A 17 9.83 -1.44 2.27
C ALA A 17 10.90 -1.57 1.17
N ASP A 18 10.65 -2.41 0.16
CA ASP A 18 11.57 -2.59 -0.97
C ASP A 18 11.71 -1.30 -1.80
N LEU A 19 10.62 -0.56 -1.99
CA LEU A 19 10.64 0.74 -2.69
C LEU A 19 11.36 1.82 -1.87
N GLU A 20 11.20 1.83 -0.55
CA GLU A 20 11.95 2.74 0.34
C GLU A 20 13.44 2.43 0.33
N GLU A 21 13.83 1.15 0.31
CA GLU A 21 15.22 0.75 0.15
C GLU A 21 15.78 1.19 -1.22
N ALA A 22 15.03 0.95 -2.30
CA ALA A 22 15.42 1.38 -3.64
C ALA A 22 15.60 2.91 -3.70
N LYS A 23 14.69 3.67 -3.08
CA LYS A 23 14.80 5.13 -2.96
C LYS A 23 16.09 5.53 -2.24
N SER A 24 16.41 4.90 -1.11
CA SER A 24 17.65 5.16 -0.37
C SER A 24 18.88 4.96 -1.26
N ARG A 25 18.93 3.85 -1.99
CA ARG A 25 20.06 3.55 -2.89
C ARG A 25 20.21 4.57 -4.03
N VAL A 26 19.10 5.05 -4.59
CA VAL A 26 19.14 6.11 -5.62
C VAL A 26 19.65 7.43 -5.04
N MET A 27 19.27 7.75 -3.79
CA MET A 27 19.80 8.93 -3.09
C MET A 27 21.31 8.81 -2.85
N ASP A 28 21.80 7.64 -2.46
CA ASP A 28 23.23 7.39 -2.27
C ASP A 28 24.01 7.58 -3.59
N ILE A 29 23.52 7.02 -4.69
CA ILE A 29 24.13 7.20 -6.02
C ILE A 29 24.12 8.67 -6.45
N ALA A 30 23.02 9.38 -6.19
CA ALA A 30 22.92 10.80 -6.51
C ALA A 30 23.91 11.64 -5.69
N GLN A 31 24.14 11.27 -4.43
CA GLN A 31 25.12 11.90 -3.56
C GLN A 31 26.55 11.63 -4.03
N GLU A 32 26.90 10.38 -4.36
CA GLU A 32 28.21 10.02 -4.93
C GLU A 32 28.49 10.77 -6.24
N ALA A 33 27.49 10.89 -7.13
CA ALA A 33 27.63 11.62 -8.38
C ALA A 33 27.89 13.12 -8.15
N ARG A 34 27.25 13.72 -7.13
CA ARG A 34 27.52 15.11 -6.73
C ARG A 34 28.93 15.27 -6.18
N GLU A 35 29.38 14.35 -5.34
CA GLU A 35 30.74 14.35 -4.78
C GLU A 35 31.80 14.25 -5.88
N LEU A 36 31.60 13.35 -6.84
CA LEU A 36 32.45 13.21 -8.03
C LEU A 36 32.48 14.50 -8.87
N GLY A 37 31.34 15.20 -8.96
CA GLY A 37 31.25 16.49 -9.63
C GLY A 37 32.00 17.61 -8.89
N MET A 38 32.15 17.52 -7.57
CA MET A 38 32.91 18.47 -6.76
C MET A 38 34.42 18.18 -6.76
N GLU A 39 34.83 16.92 -6.94
CA GLU A 39 36.22 16.53 -7.19
C GLU A 39 36.65 16.96 -8.60
N ALA A 40 36.95 18.24 -8.77
CA ALA A 40 37.58 18.75 -9.98
C ALA A 40 38.94 18.06 -10.19
N PRO A 41 39.25 17.49 -11.37
CA PRO A 41 40.55 16.89 -11.60
C PRO A 41 41.59 18.00 -11.71
N ASN A 42 42.38 18.18 -10.65
CA ASN A 42 43.48 19.15 -10.64
C ASN A 42 44.79 18.59 -11.23
N GLN A 43 44.83 17.32 -11.63
CA GLN A 43 46.09 16.61 -11.86
C GLN A 43 46.81 16.95 -13.18
N GLY A 44 46.21 17.74 -14.07
CA GLY A 44 46.85 18.19 -15.32
C GLY A 44 47.10 19.69 -15.33
N SER A 45 48.35 20.11 -15.47
CA SER A 45 48.73 21.53 -15.57
C SER A 45 48.43 22.15 -16.94
N ASP A 46 47.89 21.38 -17.89
CA ASP A 46 47.52 21.86 -19.21
C ASP A 46 46.04 22.27 -19.31
N GLY A 47 45.75 23.17 -20.26
CA GLY A 47 44.39 23.69 -20.46
C GLY A 47 43.39 22.65 -20.97
N VAL A 48 43.86 21.51 -21.51
CA VAL A 48 42.99 20.44 -22.02
C VAL A 48 42.46 19.60 -20.86
N SER A 49 43.32 19.22 -19.93
CA SER A 49 43.00 18.46 -18.72
C SER A 49 42.06 19.26 -17.82
N SER A 50 42.31 20.57 -17.67
CA SER A 50 41.41 21.47 -16.94
C SER A 50 40.01 21.54 -17.56
N ASN A 51 39.92 21.65 -18.89
CA ASN A 51 38.63 21.67 -19.60
C ASN A 51 37.90 20.33 -19.51
N ALA A 52 38.62 19.21 -19.67
CA ALA A 52 38.06 17.87 -19.51
C ALA A 52 37.45 17.68 -18.10
N GLY A 53 38.14 18.18 -17.07
CA GLY A 53 37.64 18.18 -15.71
C GLY A 53 36.34 18.96 -15.50
N MET A 54 36.28 20.18 -16.04
CA MET A 54 35.06 20.98 -15.98
C MET A 54 33.89 20.32 -16.70
N GLN A 55 34.13 19.63 -17.82
CA GLN A 55 33.08 18.92 -18.56
C GLN A 55 32.61 17.68 -17.81
N ILE A 56 33.52 16.89 -17.23
CA ILE A 56 33.17 15.73 -16.41
C ILE A 56 32.36 16.17 -15.19
N ALA A 57 32.82 17.20 -14.48
CA ALA A 57 32.10 17.76 -13.34
C ALA A 57 30.68 18.23 -13.70
N ARG A 58 30.54 18.90 -14.85
CA ARG A 58 29.24 19.37 -15.35
C ARG A 58 28.29 18.21 -15.68
N VAL A 59 28.79 17.14 -16.29
CA VAL A 59 27.96 15.99 -16.69
C VAL A 59 27.62 15.09 -15.50
N ALA A 60 28.55 14.94 -14.55
CA ALA A 60 28.38 14.08 -13.38
C ALA A 60 27.48 14.69 -12.30
N GLY A 61 27.70 15.97 -11.95
CA GLY A 61 27.01 16.63 -10.84
C GLY A 61 26.13 17.81 -11.23
N GLY A 62 26.13 18.21 -12.51
CA GLY A 62 25.38 19.36 -12.98
C GLY A 62 23.97 19.02 -13.49
N PRO A 63 23.06 20.01 -13.49
CA PRO A 63 21.69 19.85 -14.03
C PRO A 63 21.66 19.58 -15.55
N ASP A 64 22.75 19.90 -16.26
CA ASP A 64 22.93 19.57 -17.68
C ASP A 64 23.28 18.09 -17.90
N GLY A 65 23.57 17.35 -16.83
CA GLY A 65 23.88 15.93 -16.85
C GLY A 65 22.62 15.08 -17.03
N ALA A 66 22.61 14.20 -18.03
CA ALA A 66 21.52 13.25 -18.25
C ALA A 66 21.29 12.32 -17.04
N LEU A 67 22.35 12.01 -16.28
CA LEU A 67 22.28 11.18 -15.07
C LEU A 67 21.60 11.91 -13.90
N PHE A 68 21.87 13.20 -13.72
CA PHE A 68 21.20 14.00 -12.68
C PHE A 68 19.69 14.02 -12.90
N ASN A 69 19.26 14.35 -14.13
CA ASN A 69 17.84 14.42 -14.48
C ASN A 69 17.15 13.04 -14.39
N ALA A 70 17.84 11.96 -14.75
CA ALA A 70 17.32 10.61 -14.60
C ALA A 70 17.11 10.24 -13.13
N ASN A 71 18.09 10.55 -12.26
CA ASN A 71 17.98 10.25 -10.83
C ASN A 71 16.84 11.03 -10.17
N GLU A 72 16.68 12.31 -10.48
CA GLU A 72 15.55 13.11 -9.96
C GLU A 72 14.20 12.54 -10.42
N ALA A 73 14.06 12.18 -11.70
CA ALA A 73 12.85 11.56 -12.23
C ALA A 73 12.56 10.19 -11.58
N TYR A 74 13.59 9.40 -11.30
CA TYR A 74 13.44 8.13 -10.58
C TYR A 74 13.00 8.34 -9.13
N LEU A 75 13.56 9.33 -8.43
CA LEU A 75 13.15 9.65 -7.07
C LEU A 75 11.69 10.09 -7.01
N GLU A 76 11.28 10.97 -7.92
CA GLU A 76 9.88 11.42 -8.02
C GLU A 76 8.92 10.25 -8.29
N ALA A 77 9.28 9.37 -9.23
CA ALA A 77 8.47 8.19 -9.55
C ALA A 77 8.37 7.19 -8.38
N LEU A 78 9.48 6.98 -7.65
CA LEU A 78 9.51 6.12 -6.47
C LEU A 78 8.65 6.70 -5.35
N GLU A 79 8.76 8.01 -5.08
CA GLU A 79 7.91 8.70 -4.09
C GLU A 79 6.44 8.59 -4.42
N ALA A 80 6.05 8.91 -5.66
CA ALA A 80 4.66 8.81 -6.09
C ALA A 80 4.11 7.37 -5.94
N THR A 81 4.94 6.36 -6.21
CA THR A 81 4.54 4.96 -6.08
C THR A 81 4.40 4.54 -4.62
N ILE A 82 5.33 4.94 -3.74
CA ILE A 82 5.28 4.68 -2.30
C ILE A 82 4.00 5.29 -1.71
N GLU A 83 3.71 6.55 -2.02
CA GLU A 83 2.52 7.24 -1.51
C GLU A 83 1.23 6.58 -2.00
N ASN A 84 1.19 6.15 -3.27
CA ASN A 84 0.05 5.40 -3.80
C ASN A 84 -0.15 4.06 -3.06
N PHE A 85 0.93 3.33 -2.76
CA PHE A 85 0.83 2.06 -2.03
C PHE A 85 0.42 2.26 -0.57
N LYS A 86 0.91 3.33 0.08
CA LYS A 86 0.47 3.71 1.43
C LYS A 86 -1.02 4.06 1.47
N ALA A 87 -1.51 4.78 0.46
CA ALA A 87 -2.93 5.09 0.32
C ALA A 87 -3.76 3.82 0.12
N MET A 88 -3.35 2.92 -0.77
CA MET A 88 -4.02 1.63 -0.99
C MET A 88 -4.11 0.78 0.29
N LEU A 89 -3.03 0.74 1.08
CA LEU A 89 -3.01 -0.01 2.34
C LEU A 89 -3.98 0.60 3.37
N ALA A 90 -4.01 1.93 3.48
CA ALA A 90 -4.94 2.63 4.37
C ALA A 90 -6.40 2.39 3.97
N ASP A 91 -6.72 2.46 2.67
CA ASP A 91 -8.05 2.16 2.15
C ASP A 91 -8.46 0.72 2.45
N TYR A 92 -7.53 -0.23 2.32
CA TYR A 92 -7.79 -1.63 2.61
C TYR A 92 -8.15 -1.86 4.09
N HIS A 93 -7.38 -1.27 5.01
CA HIS A 93 -7.66 -1.36 6.45
C HIS A 93 -8.99 -0.69 6.82
N ASN A 94 -9.32 0.46 6.23
CA ASN A 94 -10.59 1.13 6.46
C ASN A 94 -11.80 0.27 6.03
N ILE A 95 -11.68 -0.41 4.88
CA ILE A 95 -12.73 -1.31 4.37
C ILE A 95 -12.86 -2.54 5.27
N GLU A 96 -11.73 -3.11 5.71
CA GLU A 96 -11.71 -4.26 6.62
C GLU A 96 -12.36 -3.92 7.97
N ASP A 97 -12.00 -2.79 8.57
CA ASP A 97 -12.58 -2.30 9.83
C ASP A 97 -14.09 -2.05 9.70
N ALA A 98 -14.53 -1.43 8.60
CA ALA A 98 -15.95 -1.20 8.33
C ALA A 98 -16.73 -2.52 8.18
N ASN A 99 -16.15 -3.52 7.50
CA ASN A 99 -16.76 -4.83 7.36
C ASN A 99 -16.82 -5.58 8.70
N GLN A 100 -15.77 -5.53 9.52
CA GLN A 100 -15.76 -6.16 10.84
C GLN A 100 -16.78 -5.52 11.79
N LEU A 101 -16.97 -4.20 11.73
CA LEU A 101 -18.00 -3.50 12.50
C LEU A 101 -19.41 -3.88 12.03
N GLY A 102 -19.67 -3.92 10.72
CA GLY A 102 -20.96 -4.34 10.17
C GLY A 102 -21.31 -5.80 10.50
N LEU A 103 -20.34 -6.71 10.51
CA LEU A 103 -20.51 -8.10 10.93
C LEU A 103 -20.83 -8.22 12.43
N ARG A 104 -20.22 -7.40 13.28
CA ARG A 104 -20.53 -7.36 14.73
C ARG A 104 -21.95 -6.90 15.03
N ASP A 105 -22.49 -6.00 14.23
CA ASP A 105 -23.87 -5.51 14.40
C ASP A 105 -24.93 -6.54 13.97
N ILE A 106 -24.56 -7.49 13.09
CA ILE A 106 -25.44 -8.58 12.63
C ILE A 106 -25.55 -9.71 13.67
N GLU A 107 -24.55 -9.94 14.53
CA GLU A 107 -24.52 -11.15 15.38
C GLU A 107 -25.25 -11.10 16.73
N ALA A 108 -25.66 -9.93 17.24
CA ALA A 108 -26.31 -9.87 18.57
C ALA A 108 -27.83 -9.70 18.53
N SER A 109 -28.36 -9.08 17.47
CA SER A 109 -29.77 -8.66 17.42
C SER A 109 -30.65 -9.57 16.56
N GLU A 110 -30.09 -10.27 15.56
CA GLU A 110 -30.81 -11.19 14.68
C GLU A 110 -30.91 -12.63 15.23
N PHE A 111 -30.17 -12.97 16.29
CA PHE A 111 -30.27 -14.25 16.99
C PHE A 111 -31.23 -14.24 18.18
N ASN A 112 -32.15 -13.28 18.24
CA ASN A 112 -33.23 -13.33 19.23
C ASN A 112 -34.31 -14.34 18.79
N GLU A 113 -34.27 -15.50 19.45
CA GLU A 113 -35.33 -16.51 19.54
C GLU A 113 -35.78 -17.11 18.19
N SER A 114 -34.93 -17.95 17.60
CA SER A 114 -35.44 -18.94 16.67
C SER A 114 -36.30 -19.95 17.43
N GLU A 115 -37.56 -20.11 17.00
CA GLU A 115 -38.49 -21.10 17.53
C GLU A 115 -37.80 -22.47 17.55
N THR A 116 -37.73 -23.09 18.73
CA THR A 116 -37.08 -24.39 18.86
C THR A 116 -37.83 -25.44 18.04
N PRO A 117 -37.16 -26.53 17.59
CA PRO A 117 -37.84 -27.62 16.88
C PRO A 117 -39.02 -28.25 17.66
N SER A 118 -39.05 -28.05 18.97
CA SER A 118 -40.14 -28.46 19.87
C SER A 118 -41.35 -27.54 19.73
N GLU A 119 -41.13 -26.23 19.76
CA GLU A 119 -42.18 -25.21 19.67
C GLU A 119 -42.82 -25.17 18.28
N ARG A 120 -42.02 -25.37 17.21
CA ARG A 120 -42.55 -25.48 15.84
C ARG A 120 -43.50 -26.68 15.70
N ARG A 121 -43.14 -27.82 16.28
CA ARG A 121 -43.99 -29.03 16.27
C ARG A 121 -45.26 -28.85 17.10
N GLU A 122 -45.18 -28.16 18.23
CA GLU A 122 -46.38 -27.84 19.01
C GLU A 122 -47.32 -26.93 18.22
N ARG A 123 -46.80 -25.88 17.57
CA ARG A 123 -47.61 -24.98 16.73
C ARG A 123 -48.31 -25.74 15.60
N GLU A 124 -47.55 -26.52 14.82
CA GLU A 124 -48.10 -27.33 13.72
C GLU A 124 -49.17 -28.34 14.21
N PHE A 125 -49.00 -28.88 15.41
CA PHE A 125 -49.96 -29.81 16.00
C PHE A 125 -51.29 -29.14 16.35
N TYR A 126 -51.25 -27.93 16.94
CA TYR A 126 -52.45 -27.17 17.30
C TYR A 126 -53.11 -26.50 16.09
N GLU A 127 -52.35 -26.05 15.10
CA GLU A 127 -52.89 -25.54 13.82
C GLU A 127 -53.70 -26.62 13.08
N ASN A 128 -53.24 -27.86 13.10
CA ASN A 128 -53.92 -28.99 12.46
C ASN A 128 -55.01 -29.63 13.33
N ASN A 129 -55.10 -29.30 14.62
CA ASN A 129 -56.09 -29.83 15.56
C ASN A 129 -56.69 -28.74 16.46
N PRO A 130 -57.53 -27.83 15.89
CA PRO A 130 -58.03 -26.64 16.60
C PRO A 130 -58.99 -26.94 17.76
N HIS A 131 -59.37 -28.19 17.98
CA HIS A 131 -60.30 -28.61 19.04
C HIS A 131 -59.60 -29.01 20.35
N LEU A 132 -58.26 -28.99 20.40
CA LEU A 132 -57.47 -29.32 21.59
C LEU A 132 -56.89 -28.04 22.21
N PRO A 133 -57.09 -27.79 23.52
CA PRO A 133 -56.55 -26.59 24.18
C PRO A 133 -55.01 -26.68 24.30
N PRO A 134 -54.29 -25.55 24.24
CA PRO A 134 -52.86 -25.52 24.45
C PRO A 134 -52.53 -25.97 25.88
N SER A 135 -51.62 -26.94 26.03
CA SER A 135 -51.16 -27.40 27.34
C SER A 135 -50.50 -26.25 28.12
N SER A 136 -51.12 -25.85 29.23
CA SER A 136 -50.56 -24.91 30.20
C SER A 136 -49.28 -25.50 30.81
N ARG A 137 -48.12 -25.03 30.34
CA ARG A 137 -46.80 -25.38 30.91
C ARG A 137 -46.75 -24.91 32.38
N SER A 138 -46.39 -25.81 33.31
CA SER A 138 -45.93 -25.50 34.67
C SER A 138 -44.42 -25.51 34.73
#